data_AF-A0A377B8M3-F1
#
_entry.id   AF-A0A377B8M3-F1
#
_cell.length_a   1.000
_cell.length_b   1.000
_cell.length_c   1.000
_cell.angle_alpha   90.00
_cell.angle_beta   90.00
_cell.angle_gamma   90.00
#
_symmetry.space_group_name_H-M   'P 1'
#
loop_
_entity.id
_entity.type
_entity.pdbx_description
1 polymer ?
#
loop_
_entity_poly.entity_id
_entity_poly.type
_entity_poly.pdbx_seq_one_letter_code
_entity_poly.pdbx_strand_id
1 'polypeptide(L)'
;MRWKKMFVINNEGKAIPLSYFAKWQPANAPLSVNHQGLSAASTIRLNLPTGKSLSDASAAIDRAMTQLGVPSTVRGSFAGTAQCSRRR
;
A
#
# COMPACT_ATOMS: atom_id res chain seq x y z
N MET A 1 -19.45 20.56 -1.39
CA MET A 1 -19.73 19.94 -2.70
C MET A 1 -21.24 19.70 -2.84
N ARG A 2 -21.87 20.03 -3.97
CA ARG A 2 -23.34 20.10 -4.11
C ARG A 2 -23.95 18.87 -4.80
N TRP A 3 -23.63 17.67 -4.29
CA TRP A 3 -23.93 16.40 -4.96
C TRP A 3 -25.44 16.10 -5.11
N LYS A 4 -26.30 16.64 -4.23
CA LYS A 4 -27.76 16.57 -4.34
C LYS A 4 -28.35 17.25 -5.60
N LYS A 5 -27.54 17.96 -6.38
CA LYS A 5 -27.95 18.59 -7.66
C LYS A 5 -27.36 17.89 -8.89
N MET A 6 -26.85 16.66 -8.72
CA MET A 6 -26.34 15.83 -9.82
C MET A 6 -27.42 14.84 -10.26
N PHE A 7 -27.52 14.65 -11.57
CA PHE A 7 -28.51 13.78 -12.20
C PHE A 7 -27.82 12.85 -13.20
N VAL A 8 -28.41 11.67 -13.39
CA VAL A 8 -28.04 10.70 -14.45
C VAL A 8 -29.24 10.55 -15.36
N ILE A 9 -29.02 10.48 -16.67
CA ILE A 9 -30.07 10.27 -17.66
C ILE A 9 -30.27 8.78 -17.89
N ASN A 10 -31.50 8.27 -17.74
CA ASN A 10 -31.82 6.87 -18.04
C ASN A 10 -32.03 6.67 -19.57
N ASN A 11 -32.30 5.42 -20.01
CA ASN A 11 -32.50 5.14 -21.45
C ASN A 11 -33.71 5.89 -22.07
N GLU A 12 -34.65 6.32 -21.22
CA GLU A 12 -35.88 7.01 -21.60
C GLU A 12 -35.68 8.53 -21.65
N GLY A 13 -34.45 9.03 -21.43
CA GLY A 13 -34.14 10.46 -21.41
C GLY A 13 -34.51 11.18 -20.11
N LYS A 14 -34.96 10.46 -19.07
CA LYS A 14 -35.38 11.03 -17.79
C LYS A 14 -34.19 11.32 -16.89
N ALA A 15 -34.19 12.51 -16.28
CA ALA A 15 -33.22 12.88 -15.25
C ALA A 15 -33.55 12.22 -13.92
N ILE A 16 -32.66 11.35 -13.44
CA ILE A 16 -32.77 10.67 -12.16
C ILE A 16 -31.76 11.28 -11.18
N PRO A 17 -32.18 11.77 -9.99
CA PRO A 17 -31.25 12.27 -8.99
C PRO A 17 -30.23 11.21 -8.58
N LEU A 18 -28.95 11.54 -8.59
CA LEU A 18 -27.87 10.61 -8.18
C LEU A 18 -28.06 10.11 -6.73
N SER A 19 -28.70 10.92 -5.88
CA SER A 19 -29.01 10.58 -4.49
C SER A 19 -30.04 9.48 -4.28
N TYR A 20 -30.73 9.01 -5.33
CA TYR A 20 -31.66 7.89 -5.21
C TYR A 20 -30.92 6.54 -5.01
N PHE A 21 -29.67 6.43 -5.45
CA PHE A 21 -28.92 5.17 -5.43
C PHE A 21 -27.44 5.30 -5.08
N ALA A 22 -26.92 6.51 -4.86
CA ALA A 22 -25.56 6.75 -4.38
C ALA A 22 -25.53 7.60 -3.10
N LYS A 23 -24.46 7.43 -2.30
CA LYS A 23 -24.20 8.21 -1.09
C LYS A 23 -22.79 8.78 -1.15
N TRP A 24 -22.65 10.03 -0.73
CA TRP A 24 -21.34 10.66 -0.56
C TRP A 24 -20.97 10.65 0.93
N GLN A 25 -19.73 10.27 1.22
CA GLN A 25 -19.16 10.32 2.56
C GLN A 25 -17.66 10.63 2.48
N PRO A 26 -17.10 11.40 3.44
CA PRO A 26 -15.65 11.48 3.60
C PRO A 26 -15.09 10.10 3.92
N ALA A 27 -13.94 9.78 3.34
CA ALA A 27 -13.21 8.55 3.63
C ALA A 27 -11.71 8.86 3.67
N ASN A 28 -10.98 8.09 4.48
CA ASN A 28 -9.53 8.12 4.45
C ASN A 28 -9.07 7.46 3.14
N ALA A 29 -8.29 8.19 2.36
CA ALA A 29 -7.65 7.69 1.16
C ALA A 29 -6.14 8.03 1.24
N PRO A 30 -5.26 7.16 0.72
CA PRO A 30 -3.85 7.47 0.65
C PRO A 30 -3.63 8.71 -0.24
N LEU A 31 -2.78 9.65 0.21
CA LEU A 31 -2.41 10.82 -0.59
C LEU A 31 -1.56 10.44 -1.81
N SER A 32 -0.87 9.30 -1.72
CA SER A 32 -0.10 8.69 -2.80
C SER A 32 -0.03 7.17 -2.59
N VAL A 33 0.02 6.42 -3.69
CA VAL A 33 0.32 4.99 -3.68
C VAL A 33 1.68 4.79 -4.33
N ASN A 34 2.63 4.23 -3.58
CA ASN A 34 3.93 3.87 -4.14
C ASN A 34 3.83 2.50 -4.82
N HIS A 35 4.59 2.32 -5.89
CA HIS A 35 4.63 1.08 -6.63
C HIS A 35 6.08 0.60 -6.82
N GLN A 36 6.28 -0.71 -6.76
CA GLN A 36 7.51 -1.37 -7.20
C GLN A 36 7.13 -2.36 -8.30
N GLY A 37 7.47 -2.03 -9.55
CA GLY A 37 6.91 -2.73 -10.71
C GLY A 37 5.39 -2.58 -10.77
N LEU A 38 4.66 -3.68 -10.91
CA LEU A 38 3.19 -3.70 -10.98
C LEU A 38 2.51 -3.85 -9.62
N SER A 39 3.26 -3.87 -8.51
CA SER A 39 2.73 -4.06 -7.16
C SER A 39 2.73 -2.77 -6.36
N ALA A 40 1.70 -2.53 -5.56
CA ALA A 40 1.74 -1.50 -4.52
C ALA A 40 2.84 -1.85 -3.51
N ALA A 41 3.59 -0.85 -3.06
CA ALA A 41 4.77 -1.04 -2.23
C ALA A 41 4.86 0.00 -1.12
N SER A 42 5.57 -0.35 -0.06
CA SER A 42 5.97 0.58 1.01
C SER A 42 7.45 0.34 1.33
N THR A 43 8.20 1.42 1.52
CA THR A 43 9.65 1.37 1.75
C THR A 43 9.97 1.66 3.21
N ILE A 44 10.57 0.69 3.89
CA ILE A 44 11.10 0.84 5.25
C ILE A 44 12.61 1.06 5.16
N ARG A 45 13.12 2.11 5.82
CA ARG A 45 14.55 2.40 5.93
C ARG A 45 15.00 2.13 7.36
N LEU A 46 16.19 1.55 7.52
CA LEU A 46 16.76 1.18 8.81
C LEU A 46 18.24 1.56 8.90
N ASN A 47 18.71 1.72 10.13
CA ASN A 47 20.12 1.79 10.48
C ASN A 47 20.51 0.55 11.29
N LEU A 48 21.79 0.19 11.23
CA LEU A 48 22.33 -0.92 12.00
C LEU A 48 22.85 -0.44 13.37
N PRO A 49 22.56 -1.17 14.46
CA PRO A 49 23.27 -0.98 15.72
C PRO A 49 24.77 -1.24 15.57
N THR A 50 25.58 -0.63 16.44
CA THR A 50 27.04 -0.84 16.45
C THR A 50 27.38 -2.33 16.55
N GLY A 51 28.31 -2.78 15.69
CA GLY A 51 28.76 -4.18 15.66
C GLY A 51 27.78 -5.17 15.05
N LYS A 52 26.63 -4.73 14.52
CA LYS A 52 25.70 -5.60 13.79
C LYS A 52 25.91 -5.53 12.29
N SER A 53 25.81 -6.70 11.66
CA SER A 53 25.89 -6.83 10.23
C SER A 53 24.52 -6.66 9.59
N LEU A 54 24.52 -6.46 8.28
CA LEU A 54 23.29 -6.42 7.49
C LEU A 54 22.61 -7.79 7.37
N SER A 55 23.40 -8.87 7.49
CA SER A 55 22.89 -10.24 7.58
C SER A 55 22.08 -10.43 8.88
N ASP A 56 22.57 -9.90 10.01
CA ASP A 56 21.84 -9.94 11.29
C ASP A 56 20.49 -9.23 11.18
N ALA A 57 20.47 -8.05 10.55
CA ALA A 57 19.23 -7.31 10.33
C ALA A 57 18.26 -8.06 9.41
N SER A 58 18.77 -8.70 8.35
CA SER A 58 17.94 -9.51 7.44
C SER A 58 17.28 -10.66 8.18
N ALA A 59 18.04 -11.43 8.96
CA ALA A 59 17.51 -12.52 9.77
C ALA A 59 16.50 -12.05 10.82
N ALA A 60 16.71 -10.88 11.42
CA ALA A 60 15.76 -10.29 12.37
C ALA A 60 14.44 -9.90 11.68
N ILE A 61 14.51 -9.32 10.48
CA ILE A 61 13.31 -8.97 9.68
C ILE A 61 12.52 -10.21 9.28
N ASP A 62 13.19 -11.26 8.79
CA ASP A 62 12.52 -12.51 8.39
C ASP A 62 11.79 -13.17 9.58
N ARG A 63 12.41 -13.15 10.76
CA ARG A 63 11.76 -13.62 12.01
C ARG A 63 10.55 -12.77 12.37
N ALA A 64 10.66 -11.44 12.29
CA ALA A 64 9.55 -10.54 12.59
C ALA A 64 8.36 -10.75 11.65
N MET A 65 8.61 -10.91 10.34
CA MET A 65 7.56 -11.20 9.35
C MET A 65 6.82 -12.51 9.67
N THR A 66 7.57 -13.53 10.11
CA THR A 66 7.01 -14.83 10.52
C THR A 66 6.17 -14.69 11.79
N GLN A 67 6.69 -14.00 12.81
CA GLN A 67 5.99 -13.78 14.09
C GLN A 67 4.70 -12.96 13.92
N LEU A 68 4.71 -12.00 13.01
CA LEU A 68 3.53 -11.19 12.68
C LEU A 68 2.50 -11.93 11.81
N GLY A 69 2.80 -13.16 11.36
CA GLY A 69 1.89 -13.94 10.52
C GLY A 69 1.63 -13.28 9.17
N VAL A 70 2.63 -12.62 8.60
CA VAL A 70 2.49 -11.88 7.34
C VAL A 70 2.05 -12.84 6.22
N PRO A 71 0.99 -12.53 5.46
CA PRO A 71 0.53 -13.39 4.38
C PRO A 71 1.60 -13.63 3.32
N SER A 72 1.60 -14.80 2.70
CA SER A 72 2.54 -15.18 1.63
C SER A 72 2.43 -14.31 0.36
N THR A 73 1.34 -13.56 0.22
CA THR A 73 1.15 -12.58 -0.85
C THR A 73 1.99 -11.32 -0.64
N VAL A 74 2.40 -11.03 0.59
CA VAL A 74 3.30 -9.91 0.91
C VAL A 74 4.72 -10.38 0.71
N ARG A 75 5.43 -9.71 -0.21
CA ARG A 75 6.82 -10.04 -0.55
C ARG A 75 7.72 -8.88 -0.16
N GLY A 76 8.79 -9.18 0.55
CA GLY A 76 9.85 -8.23 0.87
C GLY A 76 11.05 -8.40 -0.05
N SER A 77 11.75 -7.31 -0.34
CA SER A 77 13.06 -7.33 -0.98
C SER A 77 13.97 -6.28 -0.36
N PHE A 78 15.26 -6.59 -0.31
CA PHE A 78 16.29 -5.63 0.10
C PHE A 78 16.80 -4.86 -1.11
N ALA A 79 17.08 -3.57 -0.93
CA ALA A 79 17.60 -2.67 -1.96
C ALA A 79 18.87 -1.96 -1.47
N GLY A 80 19.72 -1.52 -2.40
CA GLY A 80 20.95 -0.77 -2.08
C GLY A 80 22.02 -1.64 -1.40
N THR A 81 22.68 -1.10 -0.35
CA THR A 81 23.68 -1.84 0.45
C THR A 81 23.09 -3.13 1.02
N ALA A 82 21.83 -3.02 1.48
CA ALA A 82 20.78 -4.04 1.54
C ALA A 82 21.03 -5.30 0.72
N GLN A 83 20.90 -5.06 -0.58
CA GLN A 83 20.84 -6.06 -1.63
C GLN A 83 22.21 -6.66 -1.92
N CYS A 84 23.26 -5.84 -1.88
CA CYS A 84 24.63 -6.28 -2.12
C CYS A 84 25.09 -7.28 -1.07
N SER A 85 24.74 -7.08 0.21
CA SER A 85 25.14 -7.99 1.28
C SER A 85 24.50 -9.36 1.19
N ARG A 86 23.32 -9.49 0.58
CA ARG A 86 22.59 -10.76 0.46
C ARG A 86 23.05 -11.62 -0.73
N ARG A 87 23.88 -11.05 -1.62
CA ARG A 87 24.49 -11.75 -2.76
C ARG A 87 25.87 -12.34 -2.44
N ARG A 88 26.38 -12.13 -1.23
CA ARG A 88 27.60 -12.75 -0.71
C ARG A 88 27.24 -13.72 0.40
#